data_AF-A0AAI8CLG2-F1
#
_entry.id   AF-A0AAI8CLG2-F1
#
_cell.length_a   1.000
_cell.length_b   1.000
_cell.length_c   1.000
_cell.angle_alpha   90.00
_cell.angle_beta   90.00
_cell.angle_gamma   90.00
#
_symmetry.space_group_name_H-M   'P 1'
#
loop_
_entity.id
_entity.type
_entity.pdbx_description
1 polymer ?
#
loop_
_entity_poly.entity_id
_entity_poly.type
_entity_poly.pdbx_seq_one_letter_code
_entity_poly.pdbx_strand_id
1 'polypeptide(L)'
;MKSRNLSILLATVFCVLFLVTYLYNVKLFSQLQRAQKLIKAYELYVADSKDFSKYVEDNKLKELTYLVEKQVKSQIRSKIDTAKVAYRNGNYADTVSLLREIKDIENPWLDEVYFYLGSALLKVGEVESAKLYLSSFLDSFTYSVYRKEALMILREISDGELKKKVQDVLKNLGEF
;
A
#
# COMPACT_ATOMS: atom_id res chain seq x y z
N MET A 1 58.98 -38.56 -24.66
CA MET A 1 57.60 -38.78 -24.14
C MET A 1 57.32 -38.14 -22.77
N LYS A 2 58.20 -38.29 -21.75
CA LYS A 2 57.96 -37.71 -20.40
C LYS A 2 57.70 -36.19 -20.36
N SER A 3 58.46 -35.39 -21.12
CA SER A 3 58.29 -33.93 -21.15
C SER A 3 56.94 -33.48 -21.72
N ARG A 4 56.41 -34.17 -22.73
CA ARG A 4 55.12 -33.82 -23.37
C ARG A 4 53.95 -34.06 -22.41
N ASN A 5 54.00 -35.16 -21.66
CA ASN A 5 52.95 -35.51 -20.70
C ASN A 5 52.93 -34.52 -19.51
N LEU A 6 54.10 -34.03 -19.07
CA LEU A 6 54.21 -33.01 -18.03
C LEU A 6 53.60 -31.67 -18.49
N SER A 7 53.90 -31.22 -19.72
CA SER A 7 53.34 -30.00 -20.28
C SER A 7 51.81 -30.06 -20.42
N ILE A 8 51.27 -31.22 -20.82
CA ILE A 8 49.82 -31.43 -20.88
C ILE A 8 49.20 -31.38 -19.48
N LEU A 9 49.83 -31.99 -18.48
CA LEU A 9 49.34 -31.97 -17.09
C LEU A 9 49.38 -30.57 -16.47
N LEU A 10 50.43 -29.78 -16.75
CA LEU A 10 50.50 -28.38 -16.34
C LEU A 10 49.43 -27.53 -17.03
N ALA A 11 49.20 -27.75 -18.34
CA ALA A 11 48.18 -27.04 -19.08
C ALA A 11 46.77 -27.36 -18.56
N THR A 12 46.48 -28.63 -18.21
CA THR A 12 45.18 -28.99 -17.64
C THR A 12 44.97 -28.38 -16.26
N VAL A 13 45.98 -28.40 -15.38
CA VAL A 13 45.91 -27.74 -14.07
C VAL A 13 45.66 -26.23 -14.24
N PHE A 14 46.39 -25.58 -15.14
CA PHE A 14 46.18 -24.16 -15.44
C PHE A 14 44.77 -23.88 -15.96
N CYS A 15 44.27 -24.68 -16.91
CA CYS A 15 42.91 -24.54 -17.44
C CYS A 15 41.85 -24.69 -16.34
N VAL A 16 42.02 -25.64 -15.42
CA VAL A 16 41.09 -25.82 -14.29
C VAL A 16 41.13 -24.61 -13.36
N LEU A 17 42.32 -24.14 -12.98
CA LEU A 17 42.47 -22.95 -12.13
C LEU A 17 41.87 -21.70 -12.80
N PHE A 18 42.09 -21.54 -14.10
CA PHE A 18 41.51 -20.45 -14.88
C PHE A 18 39.99 -20.51 -14.88
N LEU A 19 39.40 -21.68 -15.16
CA LEU A 19 37.94 -21.85 -15.18
C LEU A 19 37.32 -21.57 -13.80
N VAL A 20 37.92 -22.09 -12.73
CA VAL A 20 37.44 -21.82 -11.35
C VAL A 20 37.50 -20.34 -11.04
N THR A 21 38.61 -19.67 -11.36
CA THR A 21 38.79 -18.24 -11.12
C THR A 21 37.82 -17.40 -11.95
N TYR A 22 37.63 -17.76 -13.22
CA TYR A 22 36.69 -17.09 -14.11
C TYR A 22 35.25 -17.20 -13.60
N LEU A 23 34.80 -18.42 -13.25
CA LEU A 23 33.46 -18.64 -12.71
C LEU A 23 33.24 -17.91 -11.38
N TYR A 24 34.27 -17.87 -10.52
CA TYR A 24 34.23 -17.09 -9.29
C TYR A 24 34.06 -15.59 -9.57
N ASN A 25 34.83 -15.03 -10.50
CA ASN A 25 34.72 -13.62 -10.89
C ASN A 25 33.35 -13.28 -11.50
N VAL A 26 32.81 -14.14 -12.36
CA VAL A 26 31.46 -13.97 -12.92
C VAL A 26 30.41 -13.94 -11.81
N LYS A 27 30.54 -14.85 -10.82
CA LYS A 27 29.65 -14.86 -9.65
C LYS A 27 29.78 -13.57 -8.84
N LEU A 28 31.00 -13.13 -8.54
CA LEU A 28 31.27 -11.90 -7.79
C LEU A 28 30.68 -10.68 -8.48
N PHE A 29 30.84 -10.59 -9.80
CA PHE A 29 30.28 -9.51 -10.60
C PHE A 29 28.73 -9.51 -10.54
N SER A 30 28.10 -10.68 -10.65
CA SER A 30 26.64 -10.78 -10.51
C SER A 30 26.15 -10.37 -9.11
N GLN A 31 26.91 -10.70 -8.06
CA GLN A 31 26.60 -10.30 -6.68
C GLN A 31 26.74 -8.79 -6.50
N LEU A 32 27.78 -8.19 -7.08
CA LEU A 32 27.99 -6.74 -7.06
C LEU A 32 26.82 -6.01 -7.74
N GLN A 33 26.38 -6.48 -8.91
CA GLN A 33 25.23 -5.90 -9.61
C GLN A 33 23.94 -6.00 -8.78
N ARG A 34 23.71 -7.13 -8.10
CA ARG A 34 22.56 -7.28 -7.20
C ARG A 34 22.65 -6.32 -6.01
N ALA A 35 23.82 -6.18 -5.41
CA ALA A 35 24.03 -5.25 -4.29
C ALA A 35 23.78 -3.80 -4.70
N GLN A 36 24.24 -3.38 -5.88
CA GLN A 36 23.98 -2.04 -6.42
C GLN A 36 22.48 -1.77 -6.59
N LYS A 37 21.72 -2.74 -7.12
CA LYS A 37 20.26 -2.63 -7.25
C LYS A 37 19.59 -2.51 -5.89
N LEU A 38 20.01 -3.30 -4.90
CA LEU A 38 19.47 -3.21 -3.53
C LEU A 38 19.75 -1.84 -2.91
N ILE A 39 20.97 -1.34 -3.00
CA ILE A 39 21.34 0.00 -2.50
C ILE A 39 20.43 1.05 -3.15
N LYS A 40 20.26 0.99 -4.48
CA LYS A 40 19.40 1.95 -5.17
C LYS A 40 17.94 1.88 -4.73
N ALA A 41 17.42 0.67 -4.51
CA ALA A 41 16.08 0.49 -3.98
C ALA A 41 15.94 1.11 -2.58
N TYR A 42 16.92 0.92 -1.69
CA TYR A 42 16.91 1.56 -0.37
C TYR A 42 16.98 3.08 -0.45
N GLU A 43 17.77 3.65 -1.36
CA GLU A 43 17.78 5.11 -1.59
C GLU A 43 16.38 5.62 -1.98
N LEU A 44 15.71 4.92 -2.89
CA LEU A 44 14.34 5.28 -3.32
C LEU A 44 13.33 5.17 -2.18
N TYR A 45 13.46 4.14 -1.34
CA TYR A 45 12.61 3.95 -0.16
C TYR A 45 12.78 5.08 0.86
N VAL A 46 14.03 5.43 1.20
CA VAL A 46 14.32 6.49 2.17
C VAL A 46 13.88 7.87 1.66
N ALA A 47 13.97 8.09 0.35
CA ALA A 47 13.49 9.32 -0.28
C ALA A 47 11.96 9.41 -0.43
N ASP A 48 11.20 8.41 0.05
CA ASP A 48 9.76 8.24 -0.17
C ASP A 48 9.35 8.38 -1.65
N SER A 49 10.19 7.87 -2.56
CA SER A 49 9.95 7.98 -3.99
C SER A 49 8.79 7.09 -4.43
N LYS A 50 7.93 7.62 -5.31
CA LYS A 50 6.87 6.85 -5.99
C LYS A 50 7.43 5.73 -6.87
N ASP A 51 8.70 5.84 -7.29
CA ASP A 51 9.34 4.87 -8.17
C ASP A 51 9.85 3.62 -7.42
N PHE A 52 9.87 3.64 -6.08
CA PHE A 52 10.41 2.52 -5.29
C PHE A 52 9.73 1.19 -5.62
N SER A 53 8.40 1.16 -5.57
CA SER A 53 7.62 -0.07 -5.83
C SER A 53 7.91 -0.63 -7.22
N LYS A 54 7.88 0.25 -8.23
CA LYS A 54 8.16 -0.12 -9.62
C LYS A 54 9.59 -0.63 -9.79
N TYR A 55 10.56 0.03 -9.17
CA TYR A 55 11.97 -0.37 -9.24
C TYR A 55 12.20 -1.76 -8.62
N VAL A 56 11.55 -2.05 -7.49
CA VAL A 56 11.61 -3.36 -6.81
C VAL A 56 11.04 -4.46 -7.71
N GLU A 57 9.91 -4.20 -8.37
CA GLU A 57 9.27 -5.13 -9.30
C GLU A 57 10.12 -5.39 -10.54
N ASP A 58 10.55 -4.32 -11.23
CA ASP A 58 11.37 -4.39 -12.46
C ASP A 58 12.68 -5.15 -12.22
N ASN A 59 13.26 -5.04 -11.02
CA ASN A 59 14.50 -5.70 -10.64
C ASN A 59 14.32 -7.03 -9.89
N LYS A 60 13.07 -7.49 -9.70
CA LYS A 60 12.72 -8.75 -9.03
C LYS A 60 13.33 -8.88 -7.62
N LEU A 61 13.36 -7.79 -6.86
CA LEU A 61 13.93 -7.71 -5.51
C LEU A 61 12.91 -8.18 -4.45
N LYS A 62 12.61 -9.48 -4.44
CA LYS A 62 11.59 -10.09 -3.56
C LYS A 62 11.83 -9.86 -2.07
N GLU A 63 13.08 -9.71 -1.67
CA GLU A 63 13.47 -9.37 -0.30
C GLU A 63 12.92 -8.02 0.18
N LEU A 64 12.54 -7.11 -0.74
CA LEU A 64 12.03 -5.78 -0.42
C LEU A 64 10.50 -5.67 -0.51
N THR A 65 9.77 -6.74 -0.85
CA THR A 65 8.30 -6.70 -0.98
C THR A 65 7.62 -6.20 0.31
N TYR A 66 8.10 -6.62 1.47
CA TYR A 66 7.61 -6.12 2.77
C TYR A 66 7.79 -4.60 2.92
N LEU A 67 8.88 -4.04 2.41
CA LEU A 67 9.11 -2.59 2.47
C LEU A 67 8.18 -1.83 1.52
N VAL A 68 7.84 -2.41 0.37
CA VAL A 68 6.84 -1.84 -0.54
C VAL A 68 5.49 -1.73 0.17
N GLU A 69 5.02 -2.83 0.77
CA GLU A 69 3.77 -2.82 1.55
C GLU A 69 3.81 -1.81 2.70
N LYS A 70 4.95 -1.73 3.40
CA LYS A 70 5.16 -0.77 4.49
C LYS A 70 5.10 0.68 3.99
N GLN A 71 5.72 0.98 2.85
CA GLN A 71 5.70 2.32 2.26
C GLN A 71 4.27 2.70 1.86
N VAL A 72 3.56 1.81 1.18
CA VAL A 72 2.16 2.03 0.77
C VAL A 72 1.29 2.33 1.99
N LYS A 73 1.40 1.53 3.06
CA LYS A 73 0.66 1.78 4.31
C LYS A 73 1.02 3.13 4.93
N SER A 74 2.30 3.50 4.93
CA SER A 74 2.76 4.80 5.44
C SER A 74 2.18 5.97 4.63
N GLN A 75 2.19 5.87 3.30
CA GLN A 75 1.64 6.89 2.41
C GLN A 75 0.12 7.03 2.56
N ILE A 76 -0.60 5.91 2.69
CA ILE A 76 -2.04 5.90 2.98
C ILE A 76 -2.31 6.60 4.31
N ARG A 77 -1.59 6.23 5.37
CA ARG A 77 -1.76 6.84 6.69
C ARG A 77 -1.52 8.34 6.65
N SER A 78 -0.43 8.78 6.01
CA SER A 78 -0.13 10.20 5.86
C SER A 78 -1.22 10.94 5.09
N LYS A 79 -1.77 10.35 4.02
CA LYS A 79 -2.88 10.96 3.28
C LYS A 79 -4.15 11.07 4.10
N ILE A 80 -4.50 10.05 4.89
CA ILE A 80 -5.63 10.09 5.82
C ILE A 80 -5.46 11.22 6.84
N ASP A 81 -4.27 11.32 7.44
CA ASP A 81 -3.99 12.36 8.44
C ASP A 81 -4.08 13.77 7.83
N THR A 82 -3.55 13.98 6.61
CA THR A 82 -3.71 15.24 5.87
C THR A 82 -5.18 15.53 5.53
N ALA A 83 -5.92 14.53 5.07
CA ALA A 83 -7.34 14.68 4.77
C ALA A 83 -8.17 15.05 6.01
N LYS A 84 -7.84 14.50 7.18
CA LYS A 84 -8.48 14.86 8.46
C LYS A 84 -8.18 16.29 8.87
N VAL A 85 -6.96 16.77 8.66
CA VAL A 85 -6.61 18.18 8.89
C VAL A 85 -7.42 19.08 7.96
N ALA A 86 -7.49 18.76 6.67
CA ALA A 86 -8.30 19.50 5.70
C ALA A 86 -9.80 19.51 6.10
N TYR A 87 -10.33 18.36 6.51
CA TYR A 87 -11.72 18.23 6.97
C TYR A 87 -12.02 19.12 8.17
N ARG A 88 -11.14 19.12 9.18
CA ARG A 88 -11.27 19.97 10.38
C ARG A 88 -11.21 21.45 10.07
N ASN A 89 -10.47 21.83 9.03
CA ASN A 89 -10.38 23.21 8.55
C ASN A 89 -11.58 23.61 7.69
N GLY A 90 -12.53 22.72 7.43
CA GLY A 90 -13.68 22.96 6.56
C GLY A 90 -13.37 22.83 5.07
N ASN A 91 -12.16 22.41 4.69
CA ASN A 91 -11.76 22.18 3.31
C ASN A 91 -12.24 20.81 2.83
N TYR A 92 -13.56 20.67 2.65
CA TYR A 92 -14.18 19.39 2.31
C TYR A 92 -13.83 18.92 0.89
N ALA A 93 -13.66 19.82 -0.07
CA ALA A 93 -13.25 19.47 -1.43
C ALA A 93 -11.86 18.81 -1.46
N ASP A 94 -10.89 19.36 -0.73
CA ASP A 94 -9.54 18.80 -0.62
C ASP A 94 -9.57 17.43 0.07
N THR A 95 -10.40 17.29 1.11
CA THR A 95 -10.61 16.01 1.81
C THR A 95 -11.09 14.94 0.83
N VAL A 96 -12.11 15.26 0.01
CA VAL A 96 -12.65 14.34 -1.01
C VAL A 96 -11.57 13.98 -2.02
N SER A 97 -10.79 14.95 -2.52
CA SER A 97 -9.71 14.69 -3.47
C SER A 97 -8.69 13.71 -2.91
N LEU A 98 -8.18 13.97 -1.70
CA LEU A 98 -7.15 13.15 -1.06
C LEU A 98 -7.63 11.72 -0.79
N LEU A 99 -8.85 11.56 -0.30
CA LEU A 99 -9.38 10.24 0.07
C LEU A 99 -9.82 9.43 -1.16
N ARG A 100 -10.27 10.06 -2.24
CA ARG A 100 -10.60 9.36 -3.50
C ARG A 100 -9.38 8.68 -4.12
N GLU A 101 -8.18 9.21 -3.92
CA GLU A 101 -6.95 8.59 -4.43
C GLU A 101 -6.58 7.27 -3.75
N ILE A 102 -7.06 7.05 -2.52
CA ILE A 102 -6.68 5.89 -1.70
C ILE A 102 -7.85 4.93 -1.41
N LYS A 103 -9.08 5.29 -1.79
CA LYS A 103 -10.29 4.53 -1.46
C LYS A 103 -10.28 3.09 -1.98
N ASP A 104 -9.62 2.85 -3.10
CA ASP A 104 -9.56 1.54 -3.77
C ASP A 104 -8.32 0.73 -3.37
N ILE A 105 -7.48 1.26 -2.47
CA ILE A 105 -6.27 0.60 -1.98
C ILE A 105 -6.61 -0.11 -0.67
N GLU A 106 -6.49 -1.44 -0.65
CA GLU A 106 -6.75 -2.22 0.56
C GLU A 106 -5.83 -1.79 1.70
N ASN A 107 -6.43 -1.40 2.84
CA ASN A 107 -5.68 -0.94 4.00
C ASN A 107 -6.47 -1.11 5.31
N PRO A 108 -5.80 -1.14 6.47
CA PRO A 108 -6.45 -1.36 7.76
C PRO A 108 -7.38 -0.23 8.22
N TRP A 109 -7.33 0.94 7.59
CA TRP A 109 -8.07 2.16 7.97
C TRP A 109 -9.15 2.50 6.94
N LEU A 110 -9.63 1.51 6.19
CA LEU A 110 -10.61 1.73 5.13
C LEU A 110 -11.93 2.28 5.69
N ASP A 111 -12.30 1.89 6.90
CA ASP A 111 -13.44 2.45 7.62
C ASP A 111 -13.26 3.96 7.87
N GLU A 112 -12.08 4.39 8.34
CA GLU A 112 -11.73 5.81 8.52
C GLU A 112 -11.82 6.57 7.18
N VAL A 113 -11.28 6.00 6.09
CA VAL A 113 -11.37 6.59 4.75
C VAL A 113 -12.83 6.77 4.34
N TYR A 114 -13.66 5.73 4.47
CA TYR A 114 -15.05 5.76 4.04
C TYR A 114 -15.89 6.73 4.87
N PHE A 115 -15.64 6.81 6.18
CA PHE A 115 -16.33 7.73 7.07
C PHE A 115 -16.05 9.20 6.70
N TYR A 116 -14.77 9.59 6.63
CA TYR A 116 -14.41 10.98 6.31
C TYR A 116 -14.76 11.33 4.86
N LEU A 117 -14.63 10.41 3.92
CA LEU A 117 -15.02 10.62 2.53
C LEU A 117 -16.55 10.82 2.43
N GLY A 118 -17.35 9.92 3.01
CA GLY A 118 -18.82 10.04 3.02
C GLY A 118 -19.29 11.34 3.68
N SER A 119 -18.69 11.70 4.82
CA SER A 119 -19.02 12.93 5.53
C SER A 119 -18.62 14.18 4.75
N ALA A 120 -17.44 14.19 4.12
CA ALA A 120 -16.99 15.32 3.30
C ALA A 120 -17.83 15.48 2.04
N LEU A 121 -18.19 14.39 1.37
CA LEU A 121 -19.08 14.39 0.20
C LEU A 121 -20.43 15.03 0.51
N LEU A 122 -21.00 14.72 1.68
CA LEU A 122 -22.23 15.35 2.14
C LEU A 122 -22.09 16.87 2.26
N LYS A 123 -20.96 17.35 2.81
CA LYS A 123 -20.68 18.79 2.95
C LYS A 123 -20.44 19.49 1.61
N VAL A 124 -19.96 18.78 0.60
CA VAL A 124 -19.79 19.28 -0.77
C VAL A 124 -21.10 19.22 -1.57
N GLY A 125 -22.14 18.51 -1.07
CA GLY A 125 -23.44 18.38 -1.71
C GLY A 125 -23.60 17.12 -2.57
N GLU A 126 -22.60 16.24 -2.61
CA GLU A 126 -22.66 14.94 -3.31
C GLU A 126 -23.38 13.88 -2.44
N VAL A 127 -24.67 14.09 -2.19
CA VAL A 127 -25.47 13.28 -1.24
C VAL A 127 -25.54 11.80 -1.61
N GLU A 128 -25.73 11.46 -2.88
CA GLU A 128 -25.84 10.06 -3.31
C GLU A 128 -24.51 9.30 -3.15
N SER A 129 -23.39 9.96 -3.44
CA SER A 129 -22.07 9.38 -3.18
C SER A 129 -21.82 9.24 -1.69
N ALA A 130 -22.23 10.21 -0.87
CA ALA A 130 -22.15 10.10 0.58
C ALA A 130 -22.94 8.89 1.11
N LYS A 131 -24.18 8.68 0.64
CA LYS A 131 -24.99 7.50 0.99
C LYS A 131 -24.27 6.20 0.67
N LEU A 132 -23.66 6.10 -0.50
CA LEU A 132 -22.93 4.90 -0.93
C LEU A 132 -21.83 4.53 0.07
N TYR A 133 -20.93 5.47 0.41
CA TYR A 133 -19.83 5.18 1.35
C TYR A 133 -20.31 4.93 2.78
N LEU A 134 -21.30 5.71 3.25
CA LEU A 134 -21.83 5.53 4.60
C LEU A 134 -22.63 4.22 4.75
N SER A 135 -23.22 3.70 3.66
CA SER A 135 -23.95 2.42 3.67
C SER A 135 -23.06 1.23 4.01
N SER A 136 -21.75 1.30 3.74
CA SER A 136 -20.78 0.25 4.09
C SER A 136 -20.70 0.01 5.60
N PHE A 137 -21.14 0.95 6.44
CA PHE A 137 -21.20 0.78 7.90
C PHE A 137 -22.38 -0.06 8.41
N LEU A 138 -23.33 -0.39 7.53
CA LEU A 138 -24.40 -1.35 7.86
C LEU A 138 -23.81 -2.75 8.06
N ASP A 139 -23.00 -3.18 7.08
CA ASP A 139 -22.63 -4.59 6.91
C ASP A 139 -21.11 -4.84 6.95
N SER A 140 -20.26 -3.95 6.39
CA SER A 140 -18.81 -4.18 6.26
C SER A 140 -18.00 -3.67 7.45
N PHE A 141 -18.38 -2.55 8.04
CA PHE A 141 -17.62 -1.90 9.13
C PHE A 141 -18.32 -2.01 10.49
N THR A 142 -18.72 -3.23 10.85
CA THR A 142 -19.56 -3.50 12.03
C THR A 142 -18.90 -3.19 13.37
N TYR A 143 -17.57 -3.31 13.44
CA TYR A 143 -16.76 -3.05 14.63
C TYR A 143 -16.03 -1.70 14.59
N SER A 144 -16.29 -0.87 13.57
CA SER A 144 -15.63 0.44 13.46
C SER A 144 -16.12 1.41 14.54
N VAL A 145 -15.19 2.19 15.08
CA VAL A 145 -15.49 3.30 16.00
C VAL A 145 -16.40 4.36 15.35
N TYR A 146 -16.37 4.47 14.02
CA TYR A 146 -17.17 5.44 13.27
C TYR A 146 -18.60 4.95 12.98
N ARG A 147 -18.92 3.68 13.25
CA ARG A 147 -20.18 3.06 12.82
C ARG A 147 -21.41 3.80 13.30
N LYS A 148 -21.49 4.12 14.59
CA LYS A 148 -22.66 4.80 15.17
C LYS A 148 -22.89 6.16 14.52
N GLU A 149 -21.82 6.94 14.37
CA GLU A 149 -21.89 8.28 13.78
C GLU A 149 -22.22 8.21 12.27
N ALA A 150 -21.58 7.31 11.53
CA ALA A 150 -21.86 7.08 10.12
C ALA A 150 -23.33 6.73 9.87
N LEU A 151 -23.89 5.84 10.69
CA LEU A 151 -25.30 5.43 10.59
C LEU A 151 -26.26 6.55 11.00
N MET A 152 -25.90 7.39 11.97
CA MET A 152 -26.69 8.58 12.32
C MET A 152 -26.77 9.58 11.16
N ILE A 153 -25.64 9.86 10.51
CA ILE A 153 -25.59 10.71 9.31
C ILE A 153 -26.42 10.06 8.19
N LEU A 154 -26.22 8.76 7.95
CA LEU A 154 -26.94 8.03 6.91
C LEU A 154 -28.45 8.06 7.14
N ARG A 155 -28.92 7.95 8.39
CA ARG A 155 -30.35 8.05 8.74
C ARG A 155 -30.97 9.40 8.34
N GLU A 156 -30.21 10.48 8.47
CA GLU A 156 -30.69 11.83 8.16
C GLU A 156 -30.84 12.04 6.66
N ILE A 157 -29.93 11.48 5.87
CA ILE A 157 -29.90 11.67 4.42
C ILE A 157 -30.63 10.56 3.65
N SER A 158 -30.96 9.44 4.29
CA SER A 158 -31.63 8.28 3.66
C SER A 158 -33.15 8.34 3.73
N ASP A 159 -33.77 7.69 2.74
CA ASP A 159 -35.22 7.56 2.59
C ASP A 159 -35.65 6.12 2.33
N GLY A 160 -36.95 5.87 2.46
CA GLY A 160 -37.58 4.59 2.11
C GLY A 160 -37.05 3.40 2.92
N GLU A 161 -36.69 2.33 2.21
CA GLU A 161 -36.21 1.07 2.80
C GLU A 161 -34.86 1.22 3.51
N LEU A 162 -33.94 2.00 2.92
CA LEU A 162 -32.62 2.23 3.51
C LEU A 162 -32.73 2.89 4.88
N LYS A 163 -33.62 3.88 5.02
CA LYS A 163 -33.87 4.56 6.29
C LYS A 163 -34.37 3.59 7.37
N LYS A 164 -35.29 2.68 7.01
CA LYS A 164 -35.80 1.64 7.92
C LYS A 164 -34.67 0.71 8.38
N LYS A 165 -33.87 0.20 7.43
CA LYS A 165 -32.72 -0.67 7.74
C LYS A 165 -31.74 0.02 8.70
N VAL A 166 -31.41 1.29 8.47
CA VAL A 166 -30.52 2.07 9.35
C VAL A 166 -31.12 2.25 10.74
N GLN A 167 -32.42 2.56 10.84
CA GLN A 167 -33.11 2.72 12.12
C GLN A 167 -33.11 1.43 12.94
N ASP A 168 -33.34 0.28 12.30
CA ASP A 168 -33.36 -1.01 12.99
C ASP A 168 -31.96 -1.38 13.51
N VAL A 169 -30.91 -1.13 12.72
CA VAL A 169 -29.52 -1.33 13.17
C VAL A 169 -29.15 -0.38 14.32
N LEU A 170 -29.56 0.88 14.26
CA LEU A 170 -29.30 1.86 15.33
C LEU A 170 -30.03 1.52 16.63
N LYS A 171 -31.23 0.97 16.59
CA LYS A 171 -31.94 0.48 17.80
C LYS A 171 -31.13 -0.60 18.49
N ASN A 172 -30.66 -1.60 17.74
CA ASN A 172 -29.86 -2.70 18.28
C ASN A 172 -28.50 -2.24 18.84
N LEU A 173 -27.96 -1.11 18.35
CA LEU A 173 -26.73 -0.50 18.86
C LEU A 173 -26.94 0.35 20.13
N GLY A 174 -28.18 0.75 20.42
CA GLY A 174 -28.55 1.61 21.55
C GLY A 174 -29.06 0.86 22.79
N GLU A 175 -29.19 -0.47 22.73
CA GLU A 175 -29.62 -1.33 23.84
C GLU A 175 -28.46 -1.77 24.78
N PHE A 176 -27.40 -0.97 24.88
CA PHE A 176 -26.31 -1.15 25.86
C PHE A 176 -26.03 0.14 26.63
#